data_AF-A0A6A7RWX8-F1
#
_entry.id   AF-A0A6A7RWX8-F1
#
_cell.length_a   1.000
_cell.length_b   1.000
_cell.length_c   1.000
_cell.angle_alpha   90.00
_cell.angle_beta   90.00
_cell.angle_gamma   90.00
#
_symmetry.space_group_name_H-M   'P 1'
#
loop_
_entity.id
_entity.type
_entity.pdbx_description
1 polymer ?
#
loop_
_entity_poly.entity_id
_entity_poly.type
_entity_poly.pdbx_seq_one_letter_code
_entity_poly.pdbx_strand_id
1 'polypeptide(L)'
;MKLKHTLKTLAAALLIATAPPTFAAPASQSAPAQKKVISAFATPDDAAMALAAAVRAQDAKALLAVVGPDSGSWLFSGDSVADRADWQKFLAAYDEKHGISKQADGHAELVVGDDDWSFPAPLVHREDGWVFDAAAGREEIISRRIGRNELDTIQTLLAIVDAQRDYAADDLDGNGFNDYARRFVSTKGKRDGLFWPV
;
A
#
# COMPACT_ATOMS: atom_id res chain seq x y z
N MET A 1 -61.25 49.49 54.58
CA MET A 1 -61.69 49.07 53.22
C MET A 1 -60.45 48.82 52.38
N LYS A 2 -60.18 47.54 52.09
CA LYS A 2 -60.36 46.85 50.78
C LYS A 2 -59.21 47.16 49.82
N LEU A 3 -58.28 46.23 49.64
CA LEU A 3 -58.28 45.03 48.77
C LEU A 3 -57.74 45.32 47.35
N LYS A 4 -56.48 44.91 47.17
CA LYS A 4 -55.83 44.19 46.07
C LYS A 4 -56.38 44.31 44.63
N HIS A 5 -55.39 44.50 43.73
CA HIS A 5 -55.16 43.88 42.42
C HIS A 5 -55.18 44.77 41.16
N THR A 6 -53.97 44.91 40.61
CA THR A 6 -53.55 44.76 39.20
C THR A 6 -54.24 45.57 38.10
N LEU A 7 -53.44 46.36 37.37
CA LEU A 7 -53.76 46.80 36.02
C LEU A 7 -52.52 46.72 35.11
N LYS A 8 -52.67 45.98 34.01
CA LYS A 8 -51.83 46.03 32.81
C LYS A 8 -52.11 47.36 32.07
N THR A 9 -51.13 47.95 31.38
CA THR A 9 -51.14 48.25 29.91
C THR A 9 -50.02 49.20 29.44
N LEU A 10 -49.48 48.84 28.27
CA LEU A 10 -48.95 49.64 27.14
C LEU A 10 -47.85 50.71 27.34
N ALA A 11 -46.71 50.47 26.67
CA ALA A 11 -45.98 51.51 25.95
C ALA A 11 -45.42 50.93 24.65
N ALA A 12 -45.81 51.53 23.53
CA ALA A 12 -45.25 51.28 22.21
C ALA A 12 -43.86 51.93 22.09
N ALA A 13 -42.89 51.22 21.54
CA ALA A 13 -41.60 51.78 21.17
C ALA A 13 -41.21 51.29 19.77
N LEU A 14 -40.93 52.27 18.93
CA LEU A 14 -40.52 52.20 17.53
C LEU A 14 -39.14 51.52 17.41
N LEU A 15 -39.06 50.39 16.71
CA LEU A 15 -37.79 49.72 16.36
C LEU A 15 -37.55 49.86 14.85
N ILE A 16 -36.52 50.62 14.51
CA ILE A 16 -35.95 50.71 13.16
C ILE A 16 -35.21 49.39 12.92
N ALA A 17 -35.76 48.57 12.02
CA ALA A 17 -35.15 47.31 11.61
C ALA A 17 -34.02 47.57 10.59
N THR A 18 -32.77 47.47 11.01
CA THR A 18 -31.62 47.30 10.11
C THR A 18 -31.38 45.80 9.93
N ALA A 19 -31.79 45.27 8.78
CA ALA A 19 -31.50 43.88 8.41
C ALA A 19 -30.01 43.74 8.05
N PRO A 20 -29.27 42.75 8.61
CA PRO A 20 -27.94 42.42 8.11
C PRO A 20 -28.04 41.73 6.74
N PRO A 21 -27.12 42.01 5.79
CA PRO A 21 -27.09 41.28 4.53
C PRO A 21 -26.72 39.81 4.81
N THR A 22 -27.64 38.92 4.48
CA THR A 22 -27.40 37.47 4.44
C THR A 22 -26.43 37.17 3.30
N PHE A 23 -25.16 36.93 3.62
CA PHE A 23 -24.24 36.28 2.70
C PHE A 23 -24.68 34.82 2.53
N ALA A 24 -25.39 34.53 1.44
CA ALA A 24 -25.64 33.17 1.00
C ALA A 24 -24.29 32.54 0.60
N ALA A 25 -23.80 31.59 1.41
CA ALA A 25 -22.67 30.76 1.02
C ALA A 25 -23.06 29.98 -0.25
N PRO A 26 -22.22 29.95 -1.29
CA PRO A 26 -22.50 29.13 -2.46
C PRO A 26 -22.55 27.67 -2.00
N ALA A 27 -23.67 27.00 -2.28
CA ALA A 27 -23.78 25.57 -2.13
C ALA A 27 -22.63 24.93 -2.92
N SER A 28 -21.73 24.25 -2.21
CA SER A 28 -20.71 23.42 -2.85
C SER A 28 -21.45 22.32 -3.59
N GLN A 29 -21.61 22.48 -4.91
CA GLN A 29 -22.01 21.39 -5.78
C GLN A 29 -20.93 20.33 -5.64
N SER A 30 -21.24 19.24 -4.94
CA SER A 30 -20.48 18.01 -5.04
C SER A 30 -20.47 17.65 -6.52
N ALA A 31 -19.31 17.80 -7.16
CA ALA A 31 -19.11 17.28 -8.50
C ALA A 31 -19.59 15.82 -8.51
N PRO A 32 -20.38 15.39 -9.50
CA PRO A 32 -20.74 13.98 -9.60
C PRO A 32 -19.43 13.20 -9.58
N ALA A 33 -19.29 12.28 -8.62
CA ALA A 33 -18.14 11.39 -8.58
C ALA A 33 -18.04 10.76 -9.97
N GLN A 34 -17.00 11.11 -10.72
CA GLN A 34 -16.73 10.46 -12.00
C GLN A 34 -16.75 8.97 -11.71
N LYS A 35 -17.67 8.23 -12.34
CA LYS A 35 -17.62 6.76 -12.35
C LYS A 35 -16.23 6.40 -12.87
N LYS A 36 -15.31 6.09 -11.96
CA LYS A 36 -14.02 5.50 -12.32
C LYS A 36 -14.37 4.24 -13.08
N VAL A 37 -14.12 4.24 -14.39
CA VAL A 37 -14.37 3.08 -15.23
C VAL A 37 -13.36 2.02 -14.79
N ILE A 38 -13.81 1.12 -13.94
CA ILE A 38 -13.10 -0.12 -13.61
C ILE A 38 -13.67 -1.15 -14.58
N SER A 39 -12.82 -1.87 -15.29
CA SER A 39 -13.27 -2.98 -16.13
C SER A 39 -13.94 -4.03 -15.26
N ALA A 40 -15.25 -4.18 -15.41
CA ALA A 40 -16.00 -5.29 -14.84
C ALA A 40 -16.01 -6.46 -15.83
N PHE A 41 -15.72 -7.65 -15.31
CA PHE A 41 -15.54 -8.88 -16.07
C PHE A 41 -16.66 -9.87 -15.75
N ALA A 42 -17.04 -10.68 -16.73
CA ALA A 42 -18.09 -11.68 -16.54
C ALA A 42 -17.64 -12.80 -15.59
N THR A 43 -16.36 -13.17 -15.66
CA THR A 43 -15.73 -14.19 -14.80
C THR A 43 -14.40 -13.70 -14.23
N PRO A 44 -13.91 -14.30 -13.12
CA PRO A 44 -12.57 -14.03 -12.63
C PRO A 44 -11.48 -14.39 -13.65
N ASP A 45 -11.69 -15.46 -14.43
CA ASP A 45 -10.78 -15.91 -15.48
C ASP A 45 -10.62 -14.86 -16.59
N ASP A 46 -11.71 -14.20 -16.99
CA ASP A 46 -11.67 -13.09 -17.95
C ASP A 46 -10.83 -11.93 -17.44
N ALA A 47 -10.91 -11.62 -16.14
CA ALA A 47 -10.12 -10.57 -15.51
C ALA A 47 -8.62 -10.93 -15.48
N ALA A 48 -8.30 -12.18 -15.14
CA ALA A 48 -6.94 -12.69 -15.15
C ALA A 48 -6.33 -12.68 -16.56
N MET A 49 -7.10 -13.09 -17.57
CA MET A 49 -6.69 -13.03 -18.97
C MET A 49 -6.44 -11.59 -19.43
N ALA A 50 -7.31 -10.65 -19.05
CA ALA A 50 -7.14 -9.24 -19.37
C ALA A 50 -5.89 -8.63 -18.71
N LEU A 51 -5.60 -9.02 -17.46
CA LEU A 51 -4.37 -8.63 -16.77
C LEU A 51 -3.14 -9.16 -17.52
N ALA A 52 -3.09 -10.46 -17.80
CA ALA A 52 -1.98 -11.07 -18.53
C ALA A 52 -1.78 -10.45 -19.93
N ALA A 53 -2.86 -10.15 -20.64
CA ALA A 53 -2.81 -9.47 -21.93
C ALA A 53 -2.19 -8.05 -21.81
N ALA A 54 -2.60 -7.29 -20.78
CA ALA A 54 -2.05 -5.95 -20.54
C ALA A 54 -0.55 -6.00 -20.17
N VAL A 55 -0.14 -6.95 -19.33
CA VAL A 55 1.29 -7.16 -18.99
C VAL A 55 2.08 -7.57 -20.24
N ARG A 56 1.56 -8.49 -21.06
CA ARG A 56 2.21 -8.95 -22.30
C ARG A 56 2.35 -7.85 -23.34
N ALA A 57 1.35 -6.97 -23.44
CA ALA A 57 1.41 -5.78 -24.28
C ALA A 57 2.33 -4.67 -23.70
N GLN A 58 2.81 -4.83 -22.46
CA GLN A 58 3.56 -3.82 -21.73
C GLN A 58 2.82 -2.47 -21.64
N ASP A 59 1.49 -2.52 -21.55
CA ASP A 59 0.62 -1.34 -21.58
C ASP A 59 0.20 -0.95 -20.16
N ALA A 60 0.91 0.02 -19.60
CA ALA A 60 0.62 0.57 -18.28
C ALA A 60 -0.80 1.14 -18.16
N LYS A 61 -1.36 1.71 -19.25
CA LYS A 61 -2.71 2.26 -19.23
C LYS A 61 -3.76 1.15 -19.22
N ALA A 62 -3.54 0.09 -20.00
CA ALA A 62 -4.38 -1.10 -19.94
C ALA A 62 -4.33 -1.77 -18.56
N LEU A 63 -3.15 -1.84 -17.94
CA LEU A 63 -3.01 -2.35 -16.57
C LEU A 63 -3.85 -1.55 -15.57
N LEU A 64 -3.80 -0.22 -15.64
CA LEU A 64 -4.64 0.64 -14.80
C LEU A 64 -6.13 0.49 -15.09
N ALA A 65 -6.52 0.22 -16.34
CA ALA A 65 -7.92 -0.03 -16.69
C ALA A 65 -8.44 -1.36 -16.12
N VAL A 66 -7.60 -2.40 -16.16
CA VAL A 66 -7.92 -3.74 -15.65
C VAL A 66 -7.94 -3.77 -14.12
N VAL A 67 -6.86 -3.33 -13.48
CA VAL A 67 -6.71 -3.42 -12.01
C VAL A 67 -7.45 -2.29 -11.29
N GLY A 68 -7.57 -1.13 -11.94
CA GLY A 68 -8.22 0.06 -11.42
C GLY A 68 -7.27 1.25 -11.35
N PRO A 69 -7.78 2.49 -11.55
CA PRO A 69 -6.94 3.68 -11.73
C PRO A 69 -6.10 4.05 -10.49
N ASP A 70 -6.53 3.62 -9.30
CA ASP A 70 -5.80 3.89 -8.06
C ASP A 70 -4.63 2.92 -7.82
N SER A 71 -4.45 1.91 -8.67
CA SER A 71 -3.41 0.89 -8.50
C SER A 71 -2.00 1.35 -8.83
N GLY A 72 -1.84 2.43 -9.59
CA GLY A 72 -0.54 2.82 -10.14
C GLY A 72 0.56 3.07 -9.10
N SER A 73 0.20 3.51 -7.89
CA SER A 73 1.16 3.79 -6.81
C SER A 73 1.74 2.55 -6.14
N TRP A 74 1.15 1.37 -6.34
CA TRP A 74 1.69 0.10 -5.83
C TRP A 74 1.99 -0.90 -6.94
N LEU A 75 1.37 -0.75 -8.11
CA LEU A 75 1.59 -1.60 -9.28
C LEU A 75 2.86 -1.20 -10.06
N PHE A 76 3.29 0.06 -9.96
CA PHE A 76 4.50 0.57 -10.61
C PHE A 76 5.49 1.08 -9.56
N SER A 77 6.74 0.72 -9.73
CA SER A 77 7.85 1.17 -8.86
C SER A 77 8.29 2.60 -9.15
N GLY A 78 8.00 3.10 -10.36
CA GLY A 78 8.56 4.35 -10.89
C GLY A 78 9.87 4.17 -11.66
N ASP A 79 10.46 2.96 -11.63
CA ASP A 79 11.56 2.56 -12.50
C ASP A 79 11.06 1.59 -13.58
N SER A 80 11.05 2.08 -14.83
CA SER A 80 10.55 1.28 -15.95
C SER A 80 11.34 0.00 -16.22
N VAL A 81 12.62 -0.07 -15.83
CA VAL A 81 13.43 -1.29 -16.00
C VAL A 81 13.01 -2.34 -14.97
N ALA A 82 12.86 -1.92 -13.71
CA ALA A 82 12.37 -2.78 -12.65
C ALA A 82 10.94 -3.28 -12.94
N ASP A 83 10.04 -2.38 -13.37
CA ASP A 83 8.67 -2.72 -13.73
C ASP A 83 8.62 -3.76 -14.86
N ARG A 84 9.43 -3.59 -15.93
CA ARG A 84 9.50 -4.58 -17.02
C ARG A 84 10.03 -5.92 -16.55
N ALA A 85 11.01 -5.94 -15.63
CA ALA A 85 11.53 -7.18 -15.08
C ALA A 85 10.47 -7.91 -14.24
N ASP A 86 9.70 -7.19 -13.43
CA ASP A 86 8.62 -7.78 -12.64
C ASP A 86 7.46 -8.27 -13.51
N TRP A 87 7.13 -7.55 -14.59
CA TRP A 87 6.16 -7.99 -15.60
C TRP A 87 6.58 -9.28 -16.29
N GLN A 88 7.85 -9.42 -16.63
CA GLN A 88 8.38 -10.65 -17.22
C GLN A 88 8.30 -11.83 -16.25
N LYS A 89 8.63 -11.64 -14.97
CA LYS A 89 8.49 -12.69 -13.95
C LYS A 89 7.04 -13.12 -13.79
N PHE A 90 6.11 -12.15 -13.70
CA PHE A 90 4.69 -12.44 -13.61
C PHE A 90 4.19 -13.24 -14.82
N LEU A 91 4.54 -12.82 -16.05
CA LEU A 91 4.13 -13.53 -17.26
C LEU A 91 4.72 -14.94 -17.33
N ALA A 92 5.98 -15.11 -16.94
CA ALA A 92 6.60 -16.43 -16.90
C ALA A 92 5.83 -17.36 -15.94
N ALA A 93 5.53 -16.89 -14.73
CA ALA A 93 4.74 -17.65 -13.76
C ALA A 93 3.31 -17.93 -14.27
N TYR A 94 2.65 -16.93 -14.85
CA TYR A 94 1.29 -17.06 -15.39
C TYR A 94 1.22 -18.09 -16.54
N ASP A 95 2.20 -18.05 -17.44
CA ASP A 95 2.27 -18.94 -18.60
C ASP A 95 2.68 -20.37 -18.22
N GLU A 96 3.46 -20.54 -17.15
CA GLU A 96 3.81 -21.84 -16.57
C GLU A 96 2.58 -22.51 -15.92
N LYS A 97 1.88 -21.77 -15.06
CA LYS A 97 0.65 -22.23 -14.40
C LYS A 97 -0.14 -21.01 -13.93
N HIS A 98 -1.45 -21.01 -14.16
CA HIS A 98 -2.33 -20.05 -13.51
C HIS A 98 -3.67 -20.67 -13.17
N GLY A 99 -4.35 -20.09 -12.20
CA GLY A 99 -5.68 -20.49 -11.82
C GLY A 99 -6.38 -19.45 -10.96
N ILE A 100 -7.70 -19.61 -10.86
CA ILE A 100 -8.52 -18.82 -9.96
C ILE A 100 -8.82 -19.65 -8.71
N SER A 101 -8.32 -19.17 -7.57
CA SER A 101 -8.73 -19.68 -6.26
C SER A 101 -9.99 -18.93 -5.82
N LYS A 102 -11.14 -19.62 -5.82
CA LYS A 102 -12.41 -19.02 -5.35
C LYS A 102 -12.45 -19.05 -3.83
N GLN A 103 -12.67 -17.89 -3.24
CA GLN A 103 -12.83 -17.71 -1.81
C GLN A 103 -14.32 -17.56 -1.45
N ALA A 104 -14.62 -17.48 -0.15
CA ALA A 104 -15.98 -17.20 0.32
C ALA A 104 -16.46 -15.79 -0.12
N ASP A 105 -17.77 -15.56 0.01
CA ASP A 105 -18.39 -14.23 -0.10
C ASP A 105 -18.15 -13.47 -1.41
N GLY A 106 -17.98 -14.20 -2.52
CA GLY A 106 -17.79 -13.58 -3.83
C GLY A 106 -16.40 -12.99 -4.05
N HIS A 107 -15.40 -13.50 -3.33
CA HIS A 107 -13.99 -13.20 -3.53
C HIS A 107 -13.31 -14.29 -4.36
N ALA A 108 -12.30 -13.91 -5.12
CA ALA A 108 -11.43 -14.82 -5.85
C ALA A 108 -10.02 -14.26 -5.94
N GLU A 109 -9.03 -15.12 -6.05
CA GLU A 109 -7.62 -14.75 -6.19
C GLU A 109 -7.05 -15.34 -7.48
N LEU A 110 -6.28 -14.52 -8.20
CA LEU A 110 -5.44 -15.03 -9.26
C LEU A 110 -4.16 -15.60 -8.64
N VAL A 111 -3.90 -16.87 -8.89
CA VAL A 111 -2.72 -17.60 -8.45
C VAL A 111 -1.90 -17.98 -9.68
N VAL A 112 -0.58 -17.79 -9.64
CA VAL A 112 0.33 -18.08 -10.76
C VAL A 112 1.60 -18.83 -10.32
N GLY A 113 2.18 -19.58 -11.24
CA GLY A 113 3.39 -20.37 -11.04
C GLY A 113 3.19 -21.60 -10.15
N ASP A 114 4.24 -22.43 -10.07
CA ASP A 114 4.24 -23.65 -9.26
C ASP A 114 4.25 -23.38 -7.74
N ASP A 115 4.77 -22.21 -7.34
CA ASP A 115 4.77 -21.75 -5.95
C ASP A 115 3.40 -21.21 -5.49
N ASP A 116 2.39 -21.29 -6.35
CA ASP A 116 1.03 -20.79 -6.10
C ASP A 116 1.03 -19.32 -5.61
N TRP A 117 1.77 -18.44 -6.29
CA TRP A 117 1.87 -17.04 -5.91
C TRP A 117 0.56 -16.30 -6.18
N SER A 118 -0.11 -15.80 -5.12
CA SER A 118 -1.31 -14.96 -5.25
C SER A 118 -0.99 -13.53 -5.67
N PHE A 119 -1.64 -13.06 -6.74
CA PHE A 119 -1.66 -11.66 -7.15
C PHE A 119 -2.28 -10.79 -6.03
N PRO A 120 -1.66 -9.64 -5.68
CA PRO A 120 -2.01 -8.89 -4.46
C PRO A 120 -3.42 -8.31 -4.45
N ALA A 121 -3.97 -7.92 -5.60
CA ALA A 121 -5.35 -7.42 -5.66
C ALA A 121 -6.31 -8.60 -5.86
N PRO A 122 -7.20 -8.91 -4.91
CA PRO A 122 -8.21 -9.95 -5.10
C PRO A 122 -9.27 -9.47 -6.10
N LEU A 123 -9.95 -10.42 -6.72
CA LEU A 123 -11.14 -10.21 -7.52
C LEU A 123 -12.36 -10.26 -6.61
N VAL A 124 -13.27 -9.31 -6.74
CA VAL A 124 -14.50 -9.22 -5.97
C VAL A 124 -15.69 -9.10 -6.90
N HIS A 125 -16.75 -9.84 -6.63
CA HIS A 125 -17.99 -9.76 -7.39
C HIS A 125 -18.81 -8.54 -6.95
N ARG A 126 -19.05 -7.60 -7.85
CA ARG A 126 -19.93 -6.44 -7.65
C ARG A 126 -21.17 -6.55 -8.54
N GLU A 127 -22.10 -5.61 -8.42
CA GLU A 127 -23.36 -5.60 -9.20
C GLU A 127 -23.13 -5.71 -10.71
N ASP A 128 -22.06 -5.07 -11.21
CA ASP A 128 -21.72 -5.01 -12.64
C ASP A 128 -20.74 -6.12 -13.10
N GLY A 129 -20.32 -7.03 -12.20
CA GLY A 129 -19.41 -8.14 -12.50
C GLY A 129 -18.17 -8.20 -11.59
N TRP A 130 -17.19 -9.01 -11.99
CA TRP A 130 -15.93 -9.21 -11.28
C TRP A 130 -14.94 -8.07 -11.53
N VAL A 131 -14.28 -7.61 -10.49
CA VAL A 131 -13.38 -6.45 -10.53
C VAL A 131 -12.24 -6.65 -9.56
N PHE A 132 -11.04 -6.21 -9.91
CA PHE A 132 -9.92 -6.18 -8.97
C PHE A 132 -10.17 -5.16 -7.86
N ASP A 133 -9.85 -5.53 -6.63
CA ASP A 133 -9.83 -4.61 -5.49
C ASP A 133 -8.44 -3.97 -5.34
N ALA A 134 -8.26 -2.83 -6.01
CA ALA A 134 -7.01 -2.09 -5.97
C ALA A 134 -6.67 -1.52 -4.59
N ALA A 135 -7.66 -1.32 -3.70
CA ALA A 135 -7.42 -0.84 -2.35
C ALA A 135 -6.86 -1.97 -1.48
N ALA A 136 -7.47 -3.15 -1.53
CA ALA A 136 -6.93 -4.34 -0.87
C ALA A 136 -5.53 -4.70 -1.40
N GLY A 137 -5.30 -4.59 -2.72
CA GLY A 137 -3.98 -4.82 -3.31
C GLY A 137 -2.89 -3.86 -2.81
N ARG A 138 -3.24 -2.60 -2.50
CA ARG A 138 -2.30 -1.65 -1.89
C ARG A 138 -1.87 -2.13 -0.51
N GLU A 139 -2.82 -2.46 0.34
CA GLU A 139 -2.55 -2.91 1.72
C GLU A 139 -1.73 -4.19 1.71
N GLU A 140 -2.04 -5.13 0.82
CA GLU A 140 -1.29 -6.37 0.66
C GLU A 140 0.17 -6.13 0.25
N ILE A 141 0.43 -5.23 -0.71
CA ILE A 141 1.82 -4.88 -1.08
C ILE A 141 2.57 -4.23 0.08
N ILE A 142 1.90 -3.37 0.87
CA ILE A 142 2.51 -2.77 2.06
C ILE A 142 2.86 -3.86 3.08
N SER A 143 1.94 -4.77 3.39
CA SER A 143 2.16 -5.89 4.30
C SER A 143 3.31 -6.79 3.84
N ARG A 144 3.37 -7.14 2.54
CA ARG A 144 4.48 -7.93 1.98
C ARG A 144 5.82 -7.22 2.12
N ARG A 145 5.88 -5.90 1.95
CA ARG A 145 7.10 -5.10 2.12
C ARG A 145 7.53 -5.05 3.58
N ILE A 146 6.59 -4.85 4.50
CA ILE A 146 6.87 -4.86 5.95
C ILE A 146 7.43 -6.23 6.35
N GLY A 147 6.73 -7.31 6.01
CA GLY A 147 7.16 -8.67 6.37
C GLY A 147 8.55 -9.02 5.82
N ARG A 148 8.84 -8.65 4.56
CA ARG A 148 10.18 -8.83 3.99
C ARG A 148 11.25 -8.04 4.75
N ASN A 149 11.00 -6.76 5.02
CA ASN A 149 11.95 -5.90 5.74
C ASN A 149 12.19 -6.37 7.18
N GLU A 150 11.17 -6.90 7.85
CA GLU A 150 11.29 -7.49 9.19
C GLU A 150 12.17 -8.74 9.16
N LEU A 151 11.95 -9.64 8.20
CA LEU A 151 12.78 -10.82 8.01
C LEU A 151 14.24 -10.46 7.67
N ASP A 152 14.44 -9.49 6.77
CA ASP A 152 15.77 -9.00 6.39
C ASP A 152 16.50 -8.37 7.59
N THR A 153 15.76 -7.67 8.45
CA THR A 153 16.31 -7.10 9.69
C THR A 153 16.77 -8.19 10.65
N ILE A 154 15.96 -9.25 10.84
CA ILE A 154 16.34 -10.40 11.67
C ILE A 154 17.62 -11.05 11.13
N GLN A 155 17.69 -11.30 9.82
CA GLN A 155 18.88 -11.87 9.19
C GLN A 155 20.11 -10.98 9.35
N THR A 156 19.94 -9.66 9.24
CA THR A 156 21.02 -8.69 9.47
C THR A 156 21.54 -8.78 10.92
N LEU A 157 20.65 -8.86 11.90
CA LEU A 157 21.05 -8.97 13.31
C LEU A 157 21.78 -10.29 13.59
N LEU A 158 21.37 -11.40 12.98
CA LEU A 158 22.06 -12.68 13.07
C LEU A 158 23.45 -12.62 12.43
N ALA A 159 23.58 -12.02 11.24
CA ALA A 159 24.86 -11.84 10.56
C ALA A 159 25.85 -11.00 11.39
N ILE A 160 25.37 -10.03 12.16
CA ILE A 160 26.21 -9.26 13.10
C ILE A 160 26.72 -10.16 14.23
N VAL A 161 25.88 -11.04 14.77
CA VAL A 161 26.30 -12.00 15.81
C VAL A 161 27.36 -12.96 15.27
N ASP A 162 27.19 -13.46 14.05
CA ASP A 162 28.17 -14.34 13.41
C ASP A 162 29.50 -13.60 13.17
N ALA A 163 29.46 -12.39 12.61
CA ALA A 163 30.65 -11.56 12.41
C ALA A 163 31.38 -11.25 13.74
N GLN A 164 30.63 -11.03 14.82
CA GLN A 164 31.20 -10.82 16.15
C GLN A 164 31.88 -12.08 16.70
N ARG A 165 31.28 -13.26 16.51
CA ARG A 165 31.86 -14.53 16.93
C ARG A 165 33.13 -14.84 16.14
N ASP A 166 33.12 -14.60 14.84
CA ASP A 166 34.29 -14.76 13.97
C ASP A 166 35.41 -13.80 14.38
N TYR A 167 35.08 -12.54 14.68
CA TYR A 167 36.05 -11.58 15.17
C TYR A 167 36.69 -12.02 16.49
N ALA A 168 35.89 -12.49 17.46
CA ALA A 168 36.36 -12.90 18.78
C ALA A 168 37.05 -14.28 18.81
N ALA A 169 37.08 -15.00 17.68
CA ALA A 169 37.81 -16.27 17.59
C ALA A 169 39.32 -16.08 17.64
N ASP A 170 39.82 -14.93 17.18
CA ASP A 170 41.23 -14.54 17.13
C ASP A 170 41.45 -13.14 17.73
N ASP A 171 42.68 -12.80 18.10
CA ASP A 171 43.07 -11.45 18.55
C ASP A 171 43.37 -10.55 17.33
N LEU A 172 42.33 -10.17 16.60
CA LEU A 172 42.46 -9.43 15.33
C LEU A 172 43.02 -8.00 15.50
N ASP A 173 42.81 -7.36 16.65
CA ASP A 173 43.36 -6.03 16.94
C ASP A 173 44.71 -6.08 17.67
N GLY A 174 45.18 -7.26 18.08
CA GLY A 174 46.48 -7.49 18.68
C GLY A 174 46.59 -6.97 20.12
N ASN A 175 45.46 -6.89 20.83
CA ASN A 175 45.40 -6.34 22.19
C ASN A 175 45.70 -7.37 23.29
N GLY A 176 45.85 -8.64 22.92
CA GLY A 176 46.14 -9.77 23.80
C GLY A 176 44.90 -10.50 24.35
N PHE A 177 43.69 -10.11 23.92
CA PHE A 177 42.42 -10.68 24.37
C PHE A 177 41.49 -11.00 23.20
N ASN A 178 40.79 -12.12 23.29
CA ASN A 178 39.74 -12.51 22.36
C ASN A 178 38.43 -11.80 22.73
N ASP A 179 38.29 -10.56 22.28
CA ASP A 179 37.17 -9.68 22.60
C ASP A 179 36.24 -9.45 21.40
N TYR A 180 35.01 -9.00 21.68
CA TYR A 180 34.08 -8.55 20.64
C TYR A 180 34.45 -7.17 20.09
N ALA A 181 34.26 -6.98 18.78
CA ALA A 181 34.50 -5.72 18.11
C ALA A 181 33.58 -4.61 18.64
N ARG A 182 34.13 -3.43 18.94
CA ARG A 182 33.38 -2.29 19.48
C ARG A 182 32.80 -1.36 18.41
N ARG A 183 33.00 -1.68 17.13
CA ARG A 183 32.52 -0.89 15.97
C ARG A 183 32.36 -1.78 14.73
N PHE A 184 31.53 -1.33 13.80
CA PHE A 184 31.36 -2.00 12.52
C PHE A 184 32.54 -1.75 11.58
N VAL A 185 32.92 -0.49 11.38
CA VAL A 185 34.02 -0.13 10.48
C VAL A 185 35.29 0.11 11.29
N SER A 186 36.37 -0.60 10.95
CA SER A 186 37.67 -0.44 11.59
C SER A 186 38.26 0.94 11.34
N THR A 187 39.10 1.41 12.26
CA THR A 187 39.92 2.59 12.02
C THR A 187 40.92 2.33 10.89
N LYS A 188 41.30 3.40 10.17
CA LYS A 188 42.17 3.29 9.00
C LYS A 188 43.47 2.56 9.33
N GLY A 189 43.72 1.46 8.61
CA GLY A 189 44.93 0.64 8.76
C GLY A 189 44.90 -0.30 9.97
N LYS A 190 43.77 -0.42 10.68
CA LYS A 190 43.59 -1.36 11.79
C LYS A 190 42.49 -2.37 11.48
N ARG A 191 42.40 -3.40 12.33
CA ARG A 191 41.35 -4.42 12.35
C ARG A 191 40.62 -4.42 13.69
N ASP A 192 40.17 -3.23 14.11
CA ASP A 192 39.50 -3.00 15.40
C ASP A 192 37.98 -2.85 15.28
N GLY A 193 37.41 -3.39 14.20
CA GLY A 193 35.98 -3.43 13.88
C GLY A 193 35.64 -4.61 12.98
N LEU A 194 34.35 -4.86 12.75
CA LEU A 194 33.85 -6.00 11.96
C LEU A 194 34.17 -5.95 10.46
N PHE A 195 34.60 -4.80 9.95
CA PHE A 195 35.01 -4.59 8.57
C PHE A 195 36.32 -3.82 8.52
N TRP A 196 37.27 -4.27 7.69
CA TRP A 196 38.51 -3.57 7.37
C TRP A 196 38.81 -3.71 5.88
N PRO A 197 39.25 -2.64 5.19
CA PRO A 197 39.72 -2.75 3.81
C PRO A 197 40.92 -3.70 3.75
N VAL A 198 40.89 -4.61 2.79
CA VAL A 198 42.03 -5.45 2.38
C VAL A 198 42.97 -4.70 1.44
#